data_AF-A0A0F9PYV4-F1
#
_entry.id   AF-A0A0F9PYV4-F1
#
_cell.length_a   1.000
_cell.length_b   1.000
_cell.length_c   1.000
_cell.angle_alpha   90.00
_cell.angle_beta   90.00
_cell.angle_gamma   90.00
#
_symmetry.space_group_name_H-M   'P 1'
#
loop_
_entity.id
_entity.type
_entity.pdbx_description
1 polymer ?
#
loop_
_entity_poly.entity_id
_entity_poly.type
_entity_poly.pdbx_seq_one_letter_code
_entity_poly.pdbx_strand_id
1 'polypeptide(L)'
;MSDGLEEFFDKVEDGEAKRETKIRNEPAAPAPCVEDYAVEGDQDYGGDSFMKDSEKRWASDNERFWACKTTYDILPAGLYKPMHSNNIGFYLEKQLIDTDELIVLPDTSSEQVLQEIEKFWELKEQFDSHGFIHKRGILLWGDPGSGKTATIQLLLKSIIEKGNIALFAGHPHVTTNCLQMIRRIEPERAMIVIMEDLDAMVYEHGESEYLAMLDGESQVSNVVFVATTNYPEKLDKRFIDRPSRFDTIKLIPMPGTDARRVYLQTKDPTLKNEELEKWVKLSDGFSVAHLKEMIISNRCYNIKIEKVVKRLSFMRKRKITSDNAVKTETEFGFVKPKPKDFDDEAAA
;
A
#
# COMPACT_ATOMS: atom_id res chain seq x y z
N MET A 1 53.74 -20.14 43.12
CA MET A 1 54.42 -18.99 43.75
C MET A 1 53.88 -17.75 43.08
N SER A 2 53.09 -16.88 43.67
CA SER A 2 52.50 -16.73 45.01
C SER A 2 51.67 -15.46 44.84
N ASP A 3 50.36 -15.55 45.01
CA ASP A 3 49.66 -15.05 46.21
C ASP A 3 49.93 -13.57 46.50
N GLY A 4 48.85 -12.77 46.44
CA GLY A 4 48.84 -11.43 46.99
C GLY A 4 48.00 -10.43 46.20
N LEU A 5 46.67 -10.63 46.15
CA LEU A 5 45.71 -9.56 45.88
C LEU A 5 44.25 -9.90 46.29
N GLU A 6 44.08 -10.80 47.25
CA GLU A 6 42.79 -11.05 47.94
C GLU A 6 42.98 -10.85 49.45
N GLU A 7 43.18 -9.60 49.88
CA GLU A 7 43.11 -9.21 51.30
C GLU A 7 42.98 -7.68 51.39
N PHE A 8 41.85 -7.16 50.91
CA PHE A 8 41.48 -5.78 51.18
C PHE A 8 39.97 -5.74 51.40
N PHE A 9 39.63 -5.72 52.69
CA PHE A 9 38.31 -5.55 53.31
C PHE A 9 37.53 -6.82 53.65
N ASP A 10 37.93 -7.42 54.77
CA ASP A 10 36.97 -7.98 55.72
C ASP A 10 37.22 -7.37 57.12
N LYS A 11 36.13 -6.95 57.77
CA LYS A 11 35.92 -6.71 59.22
C LYS A 11 36.50 -5.46 59.91
N VAL A 12 35.59 -4.53 60.20
CA VAL A 12 35.38 -4.06 61.59
C VAL A 12 33.87 -4.08 61.87
N GLU A 13 33.52 -4.86 62.89
CA GLU A 13 32.21 -5.10 63.48
C GLU A 13 31.73 -3.96 64.40
N ASP A 14 30.40 -3.98 64.64
CA ASP A 14 29.65 -3.48 65.80
C ASP A 14 29.46 -1.96 65.98
N GLY A 15 28.26 -1.41 66.20
CA GLY A 15 26.92 -1.98 66.42
C GLY A 15 25.91 -0.85 66.70
N GLU A 16 24.65 -1.25 66.87
CA GLU A 16 23.48 -0.51 67.39
C GLU A 16 22.35 -0.10 66.41
N ALA A 17 21.26 -0.87 66.54
CA ALA A 17 19.86 -0.44 66.71
C ALA A 17 18.98 -0.05 65.50
N LYS A 18 18.17 -1.05 65.09
CA LYS A 18 16.71 -1.02 64.86
C LYS A 18 16.10 0.15 64.07
N ARG A 19 15.55 -0.17 62.88
CA ARG A 19 14.12 0.00 62.57
C ARG A 19 13.71 -0.81 61.33
N GLU A 20 12.64 -1.57 61.49
CA GLU A 20 12.02 -2.45 60.51
C GLU A 20 11.28 -1.67 59.43
N THR A 21 11.46 -2.05 58.17
CA THR A 21 10.37 -2.03 57.16
C THR A 21 10.66 -3.10 56.11
N LYS A 22 9.99 -4.24 56.26
CA LYS A 22 10.08 -5.41 55.40
C LYS A 22 9.10 -5.22 54.24
N ILE A 23 9.55 -4.67 53.10
CA ILE A 23 8.75 -4.66 51.88
C ILE A 23 8.94 -6.02 51.20
N ARG A 24 7.94 -6.89 51.33
CA ARG A 24 7.84 -8.13 50.56
C ARG A 24 7.42 -7.78 49.14
N ASN A 25 8.28 -8.03 48.16
CA ASN A 25 7.89 -8.20 46.77
C ASN A 25 7.35 -9.62 46.60
N GLU A 26 6.03 -9.76 46.61
CA GLU A 26 5.34 -10.92 46.05
C GLU A 26 4.65 -10.48 44.74
N PRO A 27 4.74 -11.25 43.64
CA PRO A 27 3.99 -10.94 42.43
C PRO A 27 2.48 -11.02 42.74
N ALA A 28 1.74 -9.97 42.42
CA ALA A 28 0.31 -9.92 42.61
C ALA A 28 -0.36 -11.08 41.85
N ALA A 29 -1.10 -11.91 42.59
CA ALA A 29 -1.96 -12.94 42.00
C ALA A 29 -2.98 -12.29 41.04
N PRO A 30 -3.34 -12.93 39.91
CA PRO A 30 -4.40 -12.43 39.05
C PRO A 30 -5.70 -12.34 39.85
N ALA A 31 -6.39 -11.19 39.74
CA ALA A 31 -7.64 -10.95 40.44
C ALA A 31 -8.68 -12.04 40.11
N PRO A 32 -9.44 -12.53 41.10
CA PRO A 32 -10.40 -13.60 40.87
C PRO A 32 -11.54 -13.10 39.96
N CYS A 33 -11.92 -13.91 38.97
CA CYS A 33 -13.16 -13.73 38.20
C CYS A 33 -14.33 -13.68 39.19
N VAL A 34 -14.99 -12.53 39.28
CA VAL A 34 -16.17 -12.37 40.14
C VAL A 34 -17.37 -12.97 39.42
N GLU A 35 -18.04 -13.89 40.10
CA GLU A 35 -19.30 -14.52 39.71
C GLU A 35 -20.46 -13.51 39.69
N ASP A 36 -21.44 -13.80 38.84
CA ASP A 36 -22.64 -13.02 38.56
C ASP A 36 -23.38 -12.57 39.82
N TYR A 37 -23.48 -11.25 40.00
CA TYR A 37 -24.50 -10.64 40.85
C TYR A 37 -25.39 -9.75 39.98
N ALA A 38 -26.54 -10.30 39.60
CA ALA A 38 -27.65 -9.51 39.09
C ALA A 38 -28.18 -8.61 40.21
N VAL A 39 -28.16 -7.30 39.99
CA VAL A 39 -28.89 -6.33 40.81
C VAL A 39 -29.81 -5.55 39.88
N GLU A 40 -31.11 -5.85 39.98
CA GLU A 40 -32.18 -5.04 39.39
C GLU A 40 -32.23 -3.69 40.09
N GLY A 41 -32.39 -2.62 39.31
CA GLY A 41 -32.53 -1.26 39.82
C GLY A 41 -32.60 -0.23 38.71
N ASP A 42 -33.79 -0.03 38.15
CA ASP A 42 -34.12 1.02 37.20
C ASP A 42 -33.87 2.42 37.78
N GLN A 43 -33.02 3.22 37.13
CA GLN A 43 -33.16 4.67 37.06
C GLN A 43 -32.79 5.17 35.65
N ASP A 44 -33.84 5.56 34.95
CA ASP A 44 -33.90 6.03 33.58
C ASP A 44 -33.30 7.44 33.45
N TYR A 45 -32.09 7.53 32.90
CA TYR A 45 -31.57 8.74 32.26
C TYR A 45 -31.49 8.46 30.76
N GLY A 46 -32.48 8.98 30.04
CA GLY A 46 -32.66 8.74 28.62
C GLY A 46 -31.44 9.14 27.78
N GLY A 47 -31.09 8.24 26.85
CA GLY A 47 -30.33 8.59 25.66
C GLY A 47 -29.00 7.86 25.44
N ASP A 48 -28.92 6.54 25.67
CA ASP A 48 -27.84 5.74 25.07
C ASP A 48 -28.26 4.28 24.81
N SER A 49 -29.27 4.09 23.95
CA SER A 49 -29.66 2.75 23.45
C SER A 49 -28.74 2.25 22.32
N PHE A 50 -27.41 2.34 22.48
CA PHE A 50 -26.44 1.79 21.53
C PHE A 50 -25.38 0.87 22.15
N MET A 51 -25.50 0.52 23.43
CA MET A 51 -24.68 -0.54 24.04
C MET A 51 -25.26 -1.93 23.74
N LYS A 52 -25.34 -2.31 22.46
CA LYS A 52 -25.43 -3.73 22.11
C LYS A 52 -24.00 -4.26 22.02
N ASP A 53 -23.61 -5.07 23.00
CA ASP A 53 -22.42 -5.93 23.05
C ASP A 53 -21.23 -5.48 22.18
N SER A 54 -20.20 -4.83 22.74
CA SER A 54 -18.90 -4.94 22.05
C SER A 54 -17.63 -4.56 22.80
N GLU A 55 -17.60 -4.22 24.09
CA GLU A 55 -16.33 -4.03 24.82
C GLU A 55 -16.01 -5.29 25.62
N LYS A 56 -14.92 -5.99 25.27
CA LYS A 56 -14.63 -7.33 25.83
C LYS A 56 -13.36 -7.36 26.68
N ARG A 57 -12.46 -6.37 26.52
CA ARG A 57 -11.12 -6.38 27.14
C ARG A 57 -10.62 -4.96 27.44
N TRP A 58 -9.71 -4.85 28.41
CA TRP A 58 -8.97 -3.62 28.70
C TRP A 58 -7.65 -3.58 27.91
N ALA A 59 -7.30 -2.42 27.37
CA ALA A 59 -5.96 -2.07 26.90
C ALA A 59 -5.36 -1.04 27.86
N SER A 60 -4.03 -1.01 28.00
CA SER A 60 -3.37 -0.18 29.01
C SER A 60 -1.92 0.15 28.65
N ASP A 61 -1.47 1.32 29.12
CA ASP A 61 -0.06 1.73 29.17
C ASP A 61 0.56 1.54 30.57
N ASN A 62 -0.06 0.72 31.42
CA ASN A 62 0.17 0.47 32.85
C ASN A 62 -0.33 1.55 33.82
N GLU A 63 -0.49 2.79 33.40
CA GLU A 63 -1.01 3.87 34.25
C GLU A 63 -2.48 4.17 33.96
N ARG A 64 -2.90 3.96 32.72
CA ARG A 64 -4.23 4.26 32.19
C ARG A 64 -4.78 3.03 31.53
N PHE A 65 -6.08 2.83 31.65
CA PHE A 65 -6.79 1.69 31.10
C PHE A 65 -7.96 2.20 30.26
N TRP A 66 -8.16 1.64 29.08
CA TRP A 66 -9.28 1.98 28.20
C TRP A 66 -9.93 0.71 27.65
N ALA A 67 -11.25 0.76 27.48
CA ALA A 67 -12.01 -0.37 26.96
C ALA A 67 -11.70 -0.58 25.48
N CYS A 68 -11.58 -1.84 25.06
CA CYS A 68 -11.37 -2.23 23.69
C CYS A 68 -12.26 -3.41 23.30
N LYS A 69 -12.68 -3.42 22.03
CA LYS A 69 -13.55 -4.46 21.51
C LYS A 69 -12.84 -5.79 21.34
N THR A 70 -11.60 -5.76 20.84
CA THR A 70 -10.83 -6.96 20.52
C THR A 70 -9.34 -6.63 20.56
N THR A 71 -8.55 -7.52 21.16
CA THR A 71 -7.09 -7.41 21.19
C THR A 71 -6.46 -8.48 20.32
N TYR A 72 -5.31 -8.18 19.74
CA TYR A 72 -4.54 -9.08 18.88
C TYR A 72 -3.08 -9.06 19.34
N ASP A 73 -2.49 -10.23 19.52
CA ASP A 73 -1.05 -10.36 19.78
C ASP A 73 -0.22 -10.23 18.50
N ILE A 74 -0.84 -10.56 17.37
CA ILE A 74 -0.27 -10.48 16.01
C ILE A 74 -1.29 -9.77 15.13
N LEU A 75 -0.86 -8.77 14.38
CA LEU A 75 -1.71 -8.08 13.42
C LEU A 75 -2.19 -9.08 12.36
N PRO A 76 -3.52 -9.18 12.12
CA PRO A 76 -4.04 -10.06 11.09
C PRO A 76 -3.37 -9.81 9.73
N ALA A 77 -3.20 -10.87 8.94
CA ALA A 77 -2.74 -10.73 7.56
C ALA A 77 -3.69 -9.82 6.77
N GLY A 78 -3.14 -8.94 5.93
CA GLY A 78 -3.95 -8.01 5.16
C GLY A 78 -3.19 -6.80 4.62
N LEU A 79 -3.92 -5.95 3.92
CA LEU A 79 -3.48 -4.63 3.49
C LEU A 79 -3.92 -3.59 4.50
N TYR A 80 -3.00 -2.69 4.84
CA TYR A 80 -3.23 -1.62 5.80
C TYR A 80 -2.72 -0.29 5.27
N LYS A 81 -3.34 0.80 5.70
CA LYS A 81 -2.85 2.15 5.47
C LYS A 81 -2.27 2.71 6.78
N PRO A 82 -1.01 3.15 6.81
CA PRO A 82 -0.46 3.91 7.93
C PRO A 82 -1.20 5.24 8.11
N MET A 83 -1.69 5.49 9.31
CA MET A 83 -2.45 6.68 9.66
C MET A 83 -1.93 7.29 10.96
N HIS A 84 -2.22 8.58 11.17
CA HIS A 84 -1.93 9.29 12.41
C HIS A 84 -3.16 10.07 12.86
N SER A 85 -3.44 10.05 14.15
CA SER A 85 -4.47 10.86 14.80
C SER A 85 -3.94 11.42 16.11
N ASN A 86 -4.31 12.64 16.47
CA ASN A 86 -3.86 13.27 17.71
C ASN A 86 -4.30 12.49 18.97
N ASN A 87 -5.40 11.72 18.88
CA ASN A 87 -5.96 11.01 20.03
C ASN A 87 -5.40 9.58 20.20
N ILE A 88 -4.98 8.95 19.10
CA ILE A 88 -4.56 7.53 19.08
C ILE A 88 -3.06 7.41 18.83
N GLY A 89 -2.45 8.43 18.22
CA GLY A 89 -1.10 8.37 17.67
C GLY A 89 -1.09 7.67 16.31
N PHE A 90 -0.03 6.93 16.03
CA PHE A 90 0.14 6.14 14.82
C PHE A 90 -0.67 4.85 14.88
N TYR A 91 -1.45 4.57 13.84
CA TYR A 91 -2.27 3.36 13.75
C TYR A 91 -2.37 2.84 12.32
N LEU A 92 -2.87 1.62 12.16
CA LEU A 92 -3.02 0.94 10.87
C LEU A 92 -4.50 0.77 10.57
N GLU A 93 -4.95 1.33 9.46
CA GLU A 93 -6.31 1.19 8.99
C GLU A 93 -6.40 0.05 7.96
N LYS A 94 -7.12 -1.02 8.29
CA LYS A 94 -7.29 -2.17 7.38
C LYS A 94 -8.02 -1.73 6.12
N GLN A 95 -7.45 -2.07 4.97
CA GLN A 95 -8.03 -1.80 3.67
C GLN A 95 -8.70 -3.07 3.13
N LEU A 96 -9.81 -2.89 2.42
CA LEU A 96 -10.42 -3.98 1.66
C LEU A 96 -9.64 -4.18 0.36
N ILE A 97 -9.35 -5.44 0.04
CA ILE A 97 -8.72 -5.81 -1.22
C ILE A 97 -9.79 -6.53 -2.03
N ASP A 98 -10.16 -5.93 -3.15
CA ASP A 98 -10.99 -6.61 -4.13
C ASP A 98 -10.09 -7.47 -5.02
N THR A 99 -9.75 -8.66 -4.52
CA THR A 99 -8.92 -9.63 -5.27
C THR A 99 -9.73 -10.48 -6.25
N ASP A 100 -11.06 -10.48 -6.13
CA ASP A 100 -11.92 -11.42 -6.86
C ASP A 100 -12.04 -11.05 -8.35
N GLU A 101 -11.78 -9.80 -8.70
CA GLU A 101 -11.74 -9.36 -10.11
C GLU A 101 -10.37 -9.46 -10.79
N LEU A 102 -9.34 -9.90 -10.05
CA LEU A 102 -7.97 -9.86 -10.53
C LEU A 102 -7.71 -10.96 -11.57
N ILE A 103 -7.37 -10.51 -12.79
CA ILE A 103 -6.93 -11.41 -13.85
C ILE A 103 -5.41 -11.54 -13.75
N VAL A 104 -4.95 -12.75 -13.43
CA VAL A 104 -3.55 -13.11 -13.56
C VAL A 104 -3.22 -13.19 -15.04
N LEU A 105 -2.47 -12.21 -15.53
CA LEU A 105 -1.96 -12.25 -16.89
C LEU A 105 -0.68 -13.09 -16.89
N PRO A 106 -0.48 -13.97 -17.90
CA PRO A 106 0.82 -14.55 -18.15
C PRO A 106 1.76 -13.44 -18.62
N ASP A 107 2.33 -12.72 -17.66
CA ASP A 107 3.34 -11.70 -17.87
C ASP A 107 4.59 -12.10 -17.09
N THR A 108 5.65 -12.38 -17.84
CA THR A 108 6.96 -12.73 -17.31
C THR A 108 7.51 -11.66 -16.37
N SER A 109 7.17 -10.38 -16.58
CA SER A 109 7.71 -9.29 -15.77
C SER A 109 7.12 -9.31 -14.35
N SER A 110 5.82 -9.50 -14.20
CA SER A 110 5.18 -9.61 -12.89
C SER A 110 5.65 -10.85 -12.15
N GLU A 111 5.73 -12.00 -12.82
CA GLU A 111 6.23 -13.25 -12.24
C GLU A 111 7.68 -13.12 -11.74
N GLN A 112 8.55 -12.47 -12.51
CA GLN A 112 9.93 -12.20 -12.11
C GLN A 112 10.01 -11.35 -10.85
N VAL A 113 9.14 -10.34 -10.69
CA VAL A 113 9.09 -9.52 -9.47
C VAL A 113 8.65 -10.36 -8.27
N LEU A 114 7.61 -11.20 -8.43
CA LEU A 114 7.19 -12.11 -7.36
C LEU A 114 8.34 -13.04 -6.93
N GLN A 115 8.97 -13.72 -7.89
CA GLN A 115 10.10 -14.63 -7.63
C GLN A 115 11.28 -13.92 -6.96
N GLU A 116 11.57 -12.68 -7.36
CA GLU A 116 12.64 -11.88 -6.77
C GLU A 116 12.34 -11.55 -5.30
N ILE A 117 11.10 -11.17 -4.97
CA ILE A 117 10.68 -10.91 -3.59
C ILE A 117 10.72 -12.18 -2.74
N GLU A 118 10.23 -13.30 -3.28
CA GLU A 118 10.25 -14.59 -2.57
C GLU A 118 11.67 -15.03 -2.26
N LYS A 119 12.54 -15.01 -3.27
CA LYS A 119 13.97 -15.31 -3.10
C LYS A 119 14.62 -14.36 -2.11
N PHE A 120 14.28 -13.07 -2.14
CA PHE A 120 14.83 -12.11 -1.19
C PHE A 120 14.54 -12.56 0.24
N TRP A 121 13.30 -12.93 0.58
CA TRP A 121 12.97 -13.36 1.93
C TRP A 121 13.67 -14.65 2.38
N GLU A 122 13.94 -15.58 1.46
CA GLU A 122 14.73 -16.78 1.74
C GLU A 122 16.18 -16.47 2.13
N LEU A 123 16.71 -15.31 1.72
CA LEU A 123 18.09 -14.90 1.98
C LEU A 123 18.28 -14.23 3.35
N LYS A 124 17.24 -14.13 4.18
CA LYS A 124 17.29 -13.45 5.48
C LYS A 124 18.49 -13.85 6.35
N GLU A 125 18.70 -15.14 6.55
CA GLU A 125 19.82 -15.64 7.39
C GLU A 125 21.18 -15.22 6.82
N GLN A 126 21.30 -15.12 5.49
CA GLN A 126 22.52 -14.68 4.84
C GLN A 126 22.77 -13.19 5.10
N PHE A 127 21.74 -12.35 5.02
CA PHE A 127 21.84 -10.93 5.38
C PHE A 127 22.28 -10.77 6.84
N ASP A 128 21.63 -11.49 7.75
CA ASP A 128 21.89 -11.45 9.18
C ASP A 128 23.35 -11.90 9.49
N SER A 129 23.83 -12.98 8.86
CA SER A 129 25.22 -13.47 9.04
C SER A 129 26.31 -12.51 8.57
N HIS A 130 25.99 -11.61 7.62
CA HIS A 130 26.92 -10.59 7.13
C HIS A 130 26.73 -9.23 7.83
N GLY A 131 25.79 -9.12 8.77
CA GLY A 131 25.48 -7.87 9.46
C GLY A 131 24.76 -6.84 8.59
N PHE A 132 24.10 -7.27 7.51
CA PHE A 132 23.32 -6.40 6.65
C PHE A 132 21.85 -6.35 7.07
N ILE A 133 21.22 -5.19 6.92
CA ILE A 133 19.77 -5.05 7.10
C ILE A 133 19.08 -5.81 5.97
N HIS A 134 18.21 -6.74 6.32
CA HIS A 134 17.40 -7.49 5.36
C HIS A 134 16.29 -6.59 4.80
N LYS A 135 16.65 -5.73 3.86
CA LYS A 135 15.75 -4.78 3.18
C LYS A 135 16.00 -4.79 1.67
N ARG A 136 14.92 -4.60 0.90
CA ARG A 136 14.97 -4.48 -0.55
C ARG A 136 14.08 -3.35 -1.04
N GLY A 137 14.54 -2.61 -2.03
CA GLY A 137 13.70 -1.68 -2.81
C GLY A 137 13.53 -2.11 -4.25
N ILE A 138 12.30 -2.08 -4.74
CA ILE A 138 11.94 -2.38 -6.13
C ILE A 138 11.14 -1.20 -6.70
N LEU A 139 11.60 -0.62 -7.80
CA LEU A 139 10.88 0.40 -8.56
C LEU A 139 10.33 -0.21 -9.85
N LEU A 140 9.01 -0.20 -9.99
CA LEU A 140 8.30 -0.60 -11.20
C LEU A 140 8.00 0.64 -12.04
N TRP A 141 8.44 0.66 -13.28
CA TRP A 141 8.13 1.76 -14.19
C TRP A 141 7.58 1.25 -15.52
N GLY A 142 6.88 2.12 -16.25
CA GLY A 142 6.32 1.80 -17.55
C GLY A 142 5.15 2.71 -17.87
N ASP A 143 4.64 2.62 -19.09
CA ASP A 143 3.57 3.49 -19.55
C ASP A 143 2.28 3.35 -18.71
N PRO A 144 1.41 4.39 -18.66
CA PRO A 144 0.10 4.29 -18.04
C PRO A 144 -0.72 3.11 -18.60
N GLY A 145 -1.26 2.28 -17.70
CA GLY A 145 -2.05 1.10 -18.06
C GLY A 145 -1.25 -0.15 -18.46
N SER A 146 0.09 -0.11 -18.38
CA SER A 146 0.98 -1.28 -18.61
C SER A 146 0.69 -2.48 -17.72
N GLY A 147 0.11 -2.27 -16.52
CA GLY A 147 -0.18 -3.35 -15.57
C GLY A 147 0.61 -3.25 -14.26
N LYS A 148 1.25 -2.11 -13.97
CA LYS A 148 1.94 -1.87 -12.68
C LYS A 148 1.03 -2.11 -11.46
N THR A 149 -0.16 -1.52 -11.43
CA THR A 149 -1.14 -1.75 -10.35
C THR A 149 -1.62 -3.20 -10.29
N ALA A 150 -1.82 -3.86 -11.43
CA ALA A 150 -2.15 -5.29 -11.45
C ALA A 150 -1.02 -6.15 -10.87
N THR A 151 0.24 -5.79 -11.14
CA THR A 151 1.41 -6.43 -10.53
C THR A 151 1.42 -6.23 -9.02
N ILE A 152 1.14 -5.02 -8.52
CA ILE A 152 0.99 -4.77 -7.07
C ILE A 152 -0.09 -5.68 -6.47
N GLN A 153 -1.25 -5.78 -7.11
CA GLN A 153 -2.34 -6.60 -6.58
C GLN A 153 -2.00 -8.10 -6.56
N LEU A 154 -1.24 -8.59 -7.55
CA LEU A 154 -0.68 -9.96 -7.53
C LEU A 154 0.28 -10.17 -6.35
N LEU A 155 1.17 -9.20 -6.11
CA LEU A 155 2.10 -9.23 -4.99
C LEU A 155 1.32 -9.25 -3.66
N LEU A 156 0.35 -8.34 -3.50
CA LEU A 156 -0.52 -8.27 -2.32
C LEU A 156 -1.18 -9.60 -2.00
N LYS A 157 -1.78 -10.24 -3.02
CA LYS A 157 -2.43 -11.54 -2.87
C LYS A 157 -1.44 -12.59 -2.36
N SER A 158 -0.28 -12.73 -3.01
CA SER A 158 0.74 -13.70 -2.60
C SER A 158 1.24 -13.47 -1.17
N ILE A 159 1.46 -12.20 -0.78
CA ILE A 159 1.96 -11.84 0.55
C ILE A 159 0.93 -12.19 1.63
N ILE A 160 -0.33 -11.85 1.39
CA ILE A 160 -1.41 -12.02 2.36
C ILE A 160 -1.82 -13.49 2.50
N GLU A 161 -1.81 -14.25 1.40
CA GLU A 161 -2.03 -15.71 1.43
C GLU A 161 -0.93 -16.45 2.23
N LYS A 162 0.31 -15.96 2.18
CA LYS A 162 1.41 -16.40 3.05
C LYS A 162 1.29 -15.89 4.48
N GLY A 163 0.17 -15.25 4.79
CA GLY A 163 -0.17 -14.76 6.09
C GLY A 163 0.55 -13.48 6.46
N ASN A 164 1.25 -12.76 5.58
CA ASN A 164 2.00 -11.53 5.87
C ASN A 164 1.17 -10.25 5.70
N ILE A 165 1.78 -9.10 6.00
CA ILE A 165 1.12 -7.80 5.94
C ILE A 165 1.68 -6.93 4.80
N ALA A 166 0.80 -6.14 4.22
CA ALA A 166 1.15 -5.12 3.24
C ALA A 166 0.71 -3.74 3.74
N LEU A 167 1.54 -2.73 3.50
CA LEU A 167 1.25 -1.35 3.83
C LEU A 167 1.13 -0.53 2.55
N PHE A 168 0.03 0.22 2.38
CA PHE A 168 -0.08 1.23 1.34
C PHE A 168 0.42 2.56 1.91
N ALA A 169 1.64 2.95 1.55
CA ALA A 169 2.27 4.16 2.06
C ALA A 169 1.53 5.40 1.54
N GLY A 170 1.32 6.35 2.44
CA GLY A 170 0.81 7.69 2.12
C GLY A 170 1.89 8.71 2.46
N HIS A 171 1.83 9.25 3.68
CA HIS A 171 2.86 10.18 4.15
C HIS A 171 4.11 9.41 4.63
N PRO A 172 5.34 9.82 4.25
CA PRO A 172 6.58 9.13 4.60
C PRO A 172 6.83 9.08 6.12
N HIS A 173 6.70 10.22 6.83
CA HIS A 173 6.83 10.25 8.30
C HIS A 173 5.87 9.29 9.03
N VAL A 174 4.58 9.26 8.64
CA VAL A 174 3.58 8.36 9.24
C VAL A 174 3.93 6.91 8.95
N THR A 175 4.30 6.61 7.70
CA THR A 175 4.69 5.26 7.26
C THR A 175 5.89 4.75 8.05
N THR A 176 6.95 5.56 8.21
CA THR A 176 8.14 5.22 8.99
C THR A 176 7.81 4.88 10.44
N ASN A 177 7.02 5.71 11.11
CA ASN A 177 6.64 5.47 12.50
C ASN A 177 5.78 4.21 12.67
N CYS A 178 4.83 3.96 11.75
CA CYS A 178 4.05 2.73 11.74
C CYS A 178 4.94 1.49 11.50
N LEU A 179 5.91 1.57 10.60
CA LEU A 179 6.85 0.47 10.34
C LEU A 179 7.70 0.15 11.59
N GLN A 180 8.20 1.17 12.29
CA GLN A 180 8.93 0.99 13.55
C GLN A 180 8.03 0.44 14.65
N MET A 181 6.77 0.88 14.72
CA MET A 181 5.77 0.33 15.64
C MET A 181 5.55 -1.16 15.40
N ILE A 182 5.31 -1.58 14.15
CA ILE A 182 5.13 -2.99 13.81
C ILE A 182 6.40 -3.77 14.15
N ARG A 183 7.59 -3.27 13.78
CA ARG A 183 8.85 -3.97 14.04
C ARG A 183 9.15 -4.15 15.53
N ARG A 184 8.67 -3.25 16.40
CA ARG A 184 8.77 -3.41 17.86
C ARG A 184 7.85 -4.50 18.41
N ILE A 185 6.68 -4.70 17.81
CA ILE A 185 5.67 -5.66 18.26
C ILE A 185 5.89 -7.04 17.60
N GLU A 186 6.18 -7.06 16.31
CA GLU A 186 6.40 -8.25 15.49
C GLU A 186 7.79 -8.20 14.79
N PRO A 187 8.89 -8.49 15.52
CA PRO A 187 10.26 -8.26 15.07
C PRO A 187 10.68 -9.05 13.84
N GLU A 188 10.06 -10.21 13.57
CA GLU A 188 10.39 -11.08 12.44
C GLU A 188 9.37 -11.02 11.29
N ARG A 189 8.31 -10.22 11.43
CA ARG A 189 7.24 -10.17 10.43
C ARG A 189 7.74 -9.70 9.07
N ALA A 190 7.49 -10.47 8.02
CA ALA A 190 7.75 -10.01 6.66
C ALA A 190 6.69 -8.98 6.25
N MET A 191 7.13 -7.89 5.64
CA MET A 191 6.26 -6.78 5.25
C MET A 191 6.60 -6.29 3.85
N ILE A 192 5.57 -5.91 3.10
CA ILE A 192 5.72 -5.17 1.84
C ILE A 192 5.14 -3.77 2.00
N VAL A 193 5.85 -2.74 1.53
CA VAL A 193 5.42 -1.35 1.57
C VAL A 193 5.25 -0.87 0.14
N ILE A 194 4.04 -0.46 -0.20
CA ILE A 194 3.65 -0.08 -1.56
C ILE A 194 3.53 1.44 -1.64
N MET A 195 4.20 2.03 -2.63
CA MET A 195 4.11 3.45 -2.98
C MET A 195 3.65 3.55 -4.44
N GLU A 196 2.38 3.90 -4.67
CA GLU A 196 1.88 4.10 -6.03
C GLU A 196 2.12 5.53 -6.51
N ASP A 197 2.51 5.67 -7.79
CA ASP A 197 2.80 6.95 -8.44
C ASP A 197 3.79 7.80 -7.62
N LEU A 198 4.96 7.21 -7.34
CA LEU A 198 6.01 7.79 -6.49
C LEU A 198 6.39 9.22 -6.92
N ASP A 199 6.35 9.53 -8.22
CA ASP A 199 6.63 10.89 -8.70
C ASP A 199 5.61 11.93 -8.21
N ALA A 200 4.33 11.56 -8.12
CA ALA A 200 3.30 12.41 -7.54
C ALA A 200 3.47 12.52 -6.01
N MET A 201 3.73 11.40 -5.34
CA MET A 201 3.96 11.37 -3.89
C MET A 201 5.16 12.24 -3.48
N VAL A 202 6.26 12.15 -4.24
CA VAL A 202 7.48 12.95 -4.05
C VAL A 202 7.22 14.42 -4.30
N TYR A 203 6.43 14.77 -5.32
CA TYR A 203 6.02 16.14 -5.56
C TYR A 203 5.21 16.72 -4.39
N GLU A 204 4.34 15.91 -3.77
CA GLU A 204 3.48 16.34 -2.67
C GLU A 204 4.22 16.51 -1.33
N HIS A 205 5.05 15.54 -0.95
CA HIS A 205 5.67 15.50 0.38
C HIS A 205 7.18 15.81 0.39
N GLY A 206 7.79 15.96 -0.78
CA GLY A 206 9.21 16.28 -0.92
C GLY A 206 10.12 15.04 -0.99
N GLU A 207 11.15 15.13 -1.81
CA GLU A 207 12.13 14.06 -2.03
C GLU A 207 12.86 13.62 -0.76
N SER A 208 13.28 14.57 0.08
CA SER A 208 14.10 14.31 1.26
C SER A 208 13.42 13.37 2.26
N GLU A 209 12.10 13.49 2.42
CA GLU A 209 11.32 12.67 3.36
C GLU A 209 11.26 11.21 2.91
N TYR A 210 11.05 10.96 1.61
CA TYR A 210 11.07 9.61 1.05
C TYR A 210 12.48 9.02 1.04
N LEU A 211 13.49 9.84 0.75
CA LEU A 211 14.88 9.42 0.83
C LEU A 211 15.24 9.01 2.27
N ALA A 212 14.83 9.77 3.28
CA ALA A 212 15.06 9.40 4.69
C ALA A 212 14.39 8.07 5.07
N MET A 213 13.14 7.86 4.63
CA MET A 213 12.42 6.59 4.79
C MET A 213 13.17 5.42 4.12
N LEU A 214 13.72 5.64 2.93
CA LEU A 214 14.45 4.63 2.16
C LEU A 214 15.93 4.46 2.59
N ASP A 215 16.58 5.46 3.18
CA ASP A 215 17.98 5.39 3.61
C ASP A 215 18.16 4.73 4.97
N GLY A 216 17.06 4.33 5.63
CA GLY A 216 17.14 3.45 6.79
C GLY A 216 17.30 4.17 8.13
N GLU A 217 16.87 5.43 8.25
CA GLU A 217 16.55 6.02 9.57
C GLU A 217 15.56 5.12 10.36
N SER A 218 14.79 4.31 9.63
CA SER A 218 13.85 3.38 10.21
C SER A 218 14.48 2.11 10.81
N GLN A 219 15.71 1.70 10.41
CA GLN A 219 16.35 0.42 10.81
C GLN A 219 15.42 -0.80 10.73
N VAL A 220 14.44 -0.77 9.82
CA VAL A 220 13.43 -1.83 9.69
C VAL A 220 13.98 -2.94 8.83
N SER A 221 14.28 -4.09 9.45
CA SER A 221 14.63 -5.33 8.76
C SER A 221 13.39 -6.03 8.20
N ASN A 222 13.57 -7.11 7.45
CA ASN A 222 12.55 -7.96 6.83
C ASN A 222 11.44 -7.20 6.07
N VAL A 223 11.82 -6.20 5.27
CA VAL A 223 10.89 -5.31 4.55
C VAL A 223 11.27 -5.17 3.08
N VAL A 224 10.25 -5.21 2.21
CA VAL A 224 10.39 -4.89 0.78
C VAL A 224 9.59 -3.63 0.45
N PHE A 225 10.25 -2.61 -0.09
CA PHE A 225 9.61 -1.43 -0.64
C PHE A 225 9.35 -1.64 -2.13
N VAL A 226 8.10 -1.51 -2.56
CA VAL A 226 7.70 -1.55 -3.97
C VAL A 226 7.09 -0.21 -4.34
N ALA A 227 7.72 0.49 -5.27
CA ALA A 227 7.22 1.76 -5.79
C ALA A 227 6.79 1.61 -7.25
N THR A 228 5.84 2.43 -7.70
CA THR A 228 5.52 2.58 -9.13
C THR A 228 5.77 3.99 -9.61
N THR A 229 6.11 4.14 -10.89
CA THR A 229 6.10 5.45 -11.56
C THR A 229 5.79 5.30 -13.05
N ASN A 230 5.14 6.31 -13.63
CA ASN A 230 4.99 6.42 -15.08
C ASN A 230 6.13 7.25 -15.71
N TYR A 231 6.89 7.98 -14.90
CA TYR A 231 7.85 8.98 -15.34
C TYR A 231 9.15 8.86 -14.54
N PRO A 232 9.94 7.79 -14.73
CA PRO A 232 11.19 7.61 -14.00
C PRO A 232 12.17 8.78 -14.20
N GLU A 233 12.09 9.50 -15.32
CA GLU A 233 12.89 10.69 -15.61
C GLU A 233 12.57 11.91 -14.72
N LYS A 234 11.40 11.92 -14.06
CA LYS A 234 11.01 12.98 -13.11
C LYS A 234 11.54 12.74 -11.71
N LEU A 235 11.99 11.53 -11.40
CA LEU A 235 12.57 11.21 -10.10
C LEU A 235 14.03 11.64 -10.06
N ASP A 236 14.46 12.19 -8.93
CA ASP A 236 15.88 12.46 -8.71
C ASP A 236 16.70 11.17 -8.87
N LYS A 237 17.84 11.29 -9.55
CA LYS A 237 18.81 10.20 -9.75
C LYS A 237 19.18 9.50 -8.44
N ARG A 238 19.12 10.19 -7.31
CA ARG A 238 19.30 9.67 -5.96
C ARG A 238 18.35 8.52 -5.62
N PHE A 239 17.16 8.43 -6.20
CA PHE A 239 16.28 7.27 -6.01
C PHE A 239 16.77 6.04 -6.81
N ILE A 240 17.38 6.28 -7.98
CA ILE A 240 17.66 5.27 -9.01
C ILE A 240 19.12 4.76 -8.90
N ASP A 241 20.08 5.68 -8.84
CA ASP A 241 21.50 5.44 -9.00
C ASP A 241 22.20 5.06 -7.68
N ARG A 242 21.50 5.17 -6.54
CA ARG A 242 22.05 4.82 -5.23
C ARG A 242 21.52 3.44 -4.79
N PRO A 243 22.42 2.45 -4.65
CA PRO A 243 22.09 1.17 -4.03
C PRO A 243 21.47 1.36 -2.64
N SER A 244 20.67 0.40 -2.17
CA SER A 244 19.90 0.39 -0.91
C SER A 244 18.59 1.18 -0.86
N ARG A 245 18.24 1.93 -1.92
CA ARG A 245 16.95 2.64 -2.03
C ARG A 245 15.98 1.91 -2.91
N PHE A 246 16.31 1.81 -4.20
CA PHE A 246 15.69 0.91 -5.16
C PHE A 246 16.80 0.08 -5.79
N ASP A 247 17.05 -1.08 -5.20
CA ASP A 247 18.07 -2.03 -5.65
C ASP A 247 17.75 -2.64 -7.01
N THR A 248 16.48 -2.57 -7.42
CA THR A 248 16.03 -3.10 -8.70
C THR A 248 15.00 -2.20 -9.32
N ILE A 249 15.20 -1.92 -10.60
CA ILE A 249 14.31 -1.10 -11.42
C ILE A 249 13.81 -2.00 -12.54
N LYS A 250 12.50 -2.27 -12.58
CA LYS A 250 11.88 -3.15 -13.58
C LYS A 250 10.93 -2.35 -14.46
N LEU A 251 11.09 -2.53 -15.77
CA LEU A 251 10.10 -2.11 -16.75
C LEU A 251 8.94 -3.11 -16.75
N ILE A 252 7.72 -2.63 -16.55
CA ILE A 252 6.49 -3.36 -16.83
C ILE A 252 6.03 -2.96 -18.24
N PRO A 253 6.20 -3.84 -19.25
CA PRO A 253 5.82 -3.52 -20.62
C PRO A 253 4.29 -3.50 -20.78
N MET A 254 3.82 -3.05 -21.93
CA MET A 254 2.42 -3.29 -22.32
C MET A 254 2.17 -4.79 -22.45
N PRO A 255 0.93 -5.26 -22.18
CA PRO A 255 0.63 -6.69 -22.23
C PRO A 255 0.90 -7.28 -23.61
N GLY A 256 1.68 -8.36 -23.63
CA GLY A 256 1.98 -9.13 -24.83
C GLY A 256 0.74 -9.79 -25.42
N THR A 257 0.91 -10.43 -26.58
CA THR A 257 -0.17 -11.12 -27.29
C THR A 257 -0.91 -12.14 -26.42
N ASP A 258 -0.18 -12.95 -25.66
CA ASP A 258 -0.77 -14.00 -24.83
C ASP A 258 -1.51 -13.42 -23.62
N ALA A 259 -0.93 -12.42 -22.96
CA ALA A 259 -1.59 -11.67 -21.90
C ALA A 259 -2.90 -11.03 -22.39
N ARG A 260 -2.90 -10.40 -23.57
CA ARG A 260 -4.10 -9.81 -24.18
C ARG A 260 -5.16 -10.88 -24.49
N ARG A 261 -4.75 -12.05 -25.00
CA ARG A 261 -5.65 -13.17 -25.26
C ARG A 261 -6.34 -13.65 -23.98
N VAL A 262 -5.55 -13.92 -22.94
CA VAL A 262 -6.07 -14.37 -21.64
C VAL A 262 -7.02 -13.34 -21.04
N TYR A 263 -6.65 -12.06 -21.07
CA TYR A 263 -7.50 -10.99 -20.57
C TYR A 263 -8.86 -10.94 -21.29
N LEU A 264 -8.84 -10.93 -22.62
CA LEU A 264 -10.05 -10.87 -23.44
C LEU A 264 -10.95 -12.09 -23.21
N GLN A 265 -10.37 -13.29 -23.18
CA GLN A 265 -11.11 -14.53 -22.93
C GLN A 265 -11.72 -14.58 -21.52
N THR A 266 -11.03 -14.02 -20.52
CA THR A 266 -11.50 -14.00 -19.14
C THR A 266 -12.61 -12.98 -18.93
N LYS A 267 -12.49 -11.76 -19.48
CA LYS A 267 -13.52 -10.71 -19.34
C LYS A 267 -14.69 -10.88 -20.30
N ASP A 268 -14.51 -11.54 -21.44
CA ASP A 268 -15.59 -11.90 -22.34
C ASP A 268 -15.49 -13.39 -22.75
N PRO A 269 -16.03 -14.29 -21.91
CA PRO A 269 -16.02 -15.74 -22.17
C PRO A 269 -16.83 -16.15 -23.41
N THR A 270 -17.62 -15.25 -23.99
CA THR A 270 -18.46 -15.55 -25.17
C THR A 270 -17.71 -15.39 -26.49
N LEU A 271 -16.50 -14.81 -26.47
CA LEU A 271 -15.64 -14.67 -27.64
C LEU A 271 -15.27 -16.04 -28.22
N LYS A 272 -15.71 -16.30 -29.45
CA LYS A 272 -15.28 -17.49 -30.22
C LYS A 272 -13.82 -17.33 -30.67
N ASN A 273 -13.12 -18.44 -30.87
CA ASN A 273 -11.70 -18.45 -31.26
C ASN A 273 -11.35 -17.54 -32.45
N GLU A 274 -12.15 -17.54 -33.52
CA GLU A 274 -11.89 -16.68 -34.69
C GLU A 274 -12.03 -15.19 -34.37
N GLU A 275 -13.04 -14.83 -33.57
CA GLU A 275 -13.26 -13.45 -33.12
C GLU A 275 -12.18 -13.01 -32.13
N LEU A 276 -11.82 -13.88 -31.19
CA LEU A 276 -10.76 -13.66 -30.22
C LEU A 276 -9.42 -13.37 -30.90
N GLU A 277 -9.01 -14.20 -31.87
CA GLU A 277 -7.75 -13.99 -32.61
C GLU A 277 -7.79 -12.68 -33.43
N LYS A 278 -8.95 -12.31 -33.97
CA LYS A 278 -9.11 -10.99 -34.62
C LYS A 278 -8.92 -9.85 -33.62
N TRP A 279 -9.51 -9.93 -32.44
CA TRP A 279 -9.40 -8.90 -31.40
C TRP A 279 -7.99 -8.80 -30.83
N VAL A 280 -7.31 -9.93 -30.64
CA VAL A 280 -5.90 -9.97 -30.23
C VAL A 280 -5.02 -9.31 -31.28
N LYS A 281 -5.21 -9.58 -32.58
CA LYS A 281 -4.45 -8.90 -33.64
C LYS A 281 -4.70 -7.39 -33.69
N LEU A 282 -5.95 -6.97 -33.51
CA LEU A 282 -6.32 -5.55 -33.59
C LEU A 282 -5.89 -4.72 -32.37
N SER A 283 -5.71 -5.37 -31.22
CA SER A 283 -5.38 -4.70 -29.95
C SER A 283 -3.87 -4.52 -29.73
N ASP A 284 -3.07 -4.50 -30.80
CA ASP A 284 -1.61 -4.50 -30.66
C ASP A 284 -1.06 -3.25 -29.95
N GLY A 285 -0.29 -3.50 -28.89
CA GLY A 285 0.18 -2.49 -27.95
C GLY A 285 -0.93 -1.79 -27.14
N PHE A 286 -2.10 -2.40 -26.99
CA PHE A 286 -3.15 -1.90 -26.10
C PHE A 286 -2.80 -2.21 -24.65
N SER A 287 -3.20 -1.30 -23.76
CA SER A 287 -3.08 -1.46 -22.31
C SER A 287 -4.28 -2.26 -21.79
N VAL A 288 -4.23 -2.72 -20.54
CA VAL A 288 -5.37 -3.40 -19.90
C VAL A 288 -6.62 -2.51 -19.91
N ALA A 289 -6.45 -1.19 -19.69
CA ALA A 289 -7.53 -0.22 -19.78
C ALA A 289 -8.10 -0.09 -21.20
N HIS A 290 -7.25 -0.10 -22.23
CA HIS A 290 -7.70 -0.09 -23.63
C HIS A 290 -8.48 -1.37 -23.98
N LEU A 291 -8.06 -2.54 -23.50
CA LEU A 291 -8.78 -3.81 -23.71
C LEU A 291 -10.15 -3.79 -23.03
N LYS A 292 -10.22 -3.29 -21.78
CA LYS A 292 -11.49 -3.12 -21.05
C LYS A 292 -12.46 -2.24 -21.84
N GLU A 293 -12.00 -1.07 -22.28
CA GLU A 293 -12.81 -0.14 -23.08
C GLU A 293 -13.19 -0.73 -24.45
N MET A 294 -12.33 -1.56 -25.04
CA MET A 294 -12.62 -2.26 -26.28
C MET A 294 -13.80 -3.23 -26.13
N ILE A 295 -13.82 -4.01 -25.05
CA ILE A 295 -14.94 -4.91 -24.71
C ILE A 295 -16.22 -4.09 -24.46
N ILE A 296 -16.15 -3.07 -23.61
CA ILE A 296 -17.31 -2.23 -23.26
C ILE A 296 -17.91 -1.58 -24.52
N SER A 297 -17.07 -0.96 -25.36
CA SER A 297 -17.50 -0.30 -26.59
C SER A 297 -18.18 -1.25 -27.57
N ASN A 298 -17.66 -2.47 -27.71
CA ASN A 298 -18.22 -3.43 -28.65
C ASN A 298 -19.46 -4.15 -28.09
N ARG A 299 -19.40 -4.64 -26.85
CA ARG A 299 -20.45 -5.47 -26.25
C ARG A 299 -21.59 -4.66 -25.63
N CYS A 300 -21.28 -3.54 -24.97
CA CYS A 300 -22.31 -2.73 -24.31
C CYS A 300 -22.89 -1.67 -25.24
N TYR A 301 -22.04 -1.01 -26.04
CA TYR A 301 -22.45 0.08 -26.93
C TYR A 301 -22.67 -0.37 -28.39
N ASN A 302 -22.46 -1.66 -28.71
CA ASN A 302 -22.65 -2.21 -30.06
C ASN A 302 -21.88 -1.47 -31.17
N ILE A 303 -20.74 -0.85 -30.82
CA ILE A 303 -19.90 -0.16 -31.78
C ILE A 303 -19.03 -1.18 -32.52
N LYS A 304 -18.98 -1.07 -33.86
CA LYS A 304 -18.11 -1.91 -34.70
C LYS A 304 -16.65 -1.86 -34.22
N ILE A 305 -16.03 -3.02 -34.04
CA ILE A 305 -14.69 -3.16 -33.44
C ILE A 305 -13.64 -2.33 -34.18
N GLU A 306 -13.73 -2.20 -35.51
CA GLU A 306 -12.80 -1.41 -36.31
C GLU A 306 -12.85 0.08 -35.97
N LYS A 307 -14.05 0.61 -35.68
CA LYS A 307 -14.22 2.01 -35.24
C LYS A 307 -13.64 2.22 -33.84
N VAL A 308 -13.87 1.27 -32.94
CA VAL A 308 -13.36 1.30 -31.57
C VAL A 308 -11.84 1.29 -31.56
N VAL A 309 -11.21 0.36 -32.29
CA VAL A 309 -9.76 0.23 -32.39
C VAL A 309 -9.14 1.49 -32.99
N LYS A 310 -9.76 2.07 -34.04
CA LYS A 310 -9.29 3.33 -34.63
C LYS A 310 -9.35 4.48 -33.62
N ARG A 311 -10.44 4.59 -32.84
CA ARG A 311 -10.60 5.60 -31.77
C ARG A 311 -9.54 5.44 -30.69
N LEU A 312 -9.37 4.23 -30.13
CA LEU A 312 -8.42 3.94 -29.06
C LEU A 312 -6.96 4.11 -29.52
N SER A 313 -6.64 3.67 -30.73
CA SER A 313 -5.31 3.87 -31.33
C SER A 313 -5.00 5.36 -31.55
N PHE A 314 -6.00 6.17 -31.88
CA PHE A 314 -5.85 7.62 -32.00
C PHE A 314 -5.64 8.28 -30.63
N MET A 315 -6.42 7.89 -29.61
CA MET A 315 -6.25 8.39 -28.24
C MET A 315 -4.84 8.09 -27.70
N ARG A 316 -4.33 6.87 -27.94
CA ARG A 316 -2.97 6.47 -27.54
C ARG A 316 -1.88 7.37 -28.14
N LYS A 317 -2.04 7.78 -29.41
CA LYS A 317 -1.03 8.59 -30.12
C LYS A 317 -1.14 10.10 -29.80
N ARG A 318 -2.23 10.54 -29.19
CA ARG A 318 -2.50 11.97 -29.00
C ARG A 318 -1.81 12.47 -27.72
N LYS A 319 -0.84 13.38 -27.87
CA LYS A 319 -0.51 14.32 -26.79
C LYS A 319 -1.62 15.34 -26.72
N ILE A 320 -2.40 15.33 -25.65
CA ILE A 320 -3.39 16.37 -25.40
C ILE A 320 -2.60 17.64 -25.08
N THR A 321 -2.66 18.61 -25.99
CA THR A 321 -2.15 19.97 -25.78
C THR A 321 -3.35 20.90 -25.77
N SER A 322 -3.24 22.03 -25.09
CA SER A 322 -4.29 23.06 -25.02
C SER A 322 -4.75 23.51 -26.43
N ASP A 323 -3.83 23.50 -27.40
CA ASP A 323 -4.11 23.83 -28.81
C ASP A 323 -5.00 22.80 -29.52
N ASN A 324 -5.02 21.55 -29.03
CA ASN A 324 -5.81 20.46 -29.61
C ASN A 324 -7.29 20.47 -29.17
N ALA A 325 -7.68 21.33 -28.22
CA ALA A 325 -9.06 21.45 -27.74
C ALA A 325 -9.97 22.25 -28.70
N VAL A 326 -9.42 22.98 -29.67
CA VAL A 326 -10.18 23.89 -30.55
C VAL A 326 -10.74 23.19 -31.80
N LYS A 327 -10.43 21.91 -32.05
CA LYS A 327 -10.86 21.18 -33.26
C LYS A 327 -11.62 19.88 -32.97
N THR A 328 -12.37 19.83 -31.89
CA THR A 328 -13.51 18.90 -31.82
C THR A 328 -14.75 19.69 -32.20
N GLU A 329 -15.15 19.58 -33.47
CA GLU A 329 -16.53 19.85 -33.91
C GLU A 329 -17.45 18.84 -33.22
N THR A 330 -17.69 19.09 -31.94
CA THR A 330 -18.86 18.62 -31.22
C THR A 330 -19.55 19.89 -30.82
N GLU A 331 -20.63 20.22 -31.55
CA GLU A 331 -21.56 21.30 -31.26
C GLU A 331 -22.21 21.09 -29.88
N PHE A 332 -21.46 21.38 -28.83
CA PHE A 332 -21.97 21.57 -27.47
C PHE A 332 -21.42 22.89 -26.97
N GLY A 333 -22.03 23.98 -27.44
CA GLY A 333 -21.70 25.34 -27.02
C GLY A 333 -22.83 26.28 -27.43
N PHE A 334 -23.29 27.09 -26.47
CA PHE A 334 -24.31 28.11 -26.67
C PHE A 334 -23.97 28.97 -27.90
N VAL A 335 -24.82 28.90 -28.93
CA VAL A 335 -24.72 29.75 -30.12
C VAL A 335 -24.87 31.20 -29.65
N LYS A 336 -23.79 31.99 -29.74
CA LYS A 336 -23.91 33.45 -29.62
C LYS A 336 -24.80 33.93 -30.77
N PRO A 337 -25.86 34.72 -30.50
CA PRO A 337 -26.68 35.25 -31.59
C PRO A 337 -25.82 36.16 -32.47
N LYS A 338 -25.91 35.97 -33.79
CA LYS A 338 -25.26 36.85 -34.77
C LYS A 338 -25.73 38.29 -34.57
N PRO A 339 -24.86 39.29 -34.66
CA PRO A 339 -25.28 40.68 -34.69
C PRO A 339 -26.22 40.89 -35.88
N LYS A 340 -27.35 41.58 -35.66
CA LYS A 340 -28.18 42.10 -36.74
C LYS A 340 -27.42 43.25 -37.40
N ASP A 341 -27.11 43.10 -38.68
CA ASP A 341 -26.71 44.23 -39.52
C ASP A 341 -27.90 45.21 -39.58
N PHE A 342 -27.71 46.41 -39.05
CA PHE A 342 -28.62 47.53 -39.28
C PHE A 342 -28.16 48.20 -40.58
N ASP A 343 -28.95 48.03 -41.64
CA ASP A 343 -28.82 48.78 -42.88
C ASP A 343 -29.22 50.25 -42.62
N ASP A 344 -28.23 51.14 -42.61
CA ASP A 344 -28.44 52.59 -42.77
C ASP A 344 -28.64 52.90 -44.26
N GLU A 345 -29.88 52.86 -44.71
CA GLU A 345 -30.30 53.42 -46.00
C GLU A 345 -30.85 54.85 -45.75
N ALA A 346 -29.96 55.83 -45.78
CA ALA A 346 -30.32 57.26 -45.82
C ALA A 346 -29.92 57.86 -47.17
N ALA A 347 -30.83 57.78 -48.13
CA ALA A 347 -30.84 58.62 -49.33
C ALA A 347 -32.27 58.81 -49.86
N ALA A 348 -32.96 59.82 -49.33
CA ALA A 348 -33.99 60.61 -50.01
C ALA A 348 -34.08 61.99 -49.36
#